data_AF-A0A920A8V9-F1
#
_entry.id   AF-A0A920A8V9-F1
#
_cell.length_a   1.000
_cell.length_b   1.000
_cell.length_c   1.000
_cell.angle_alpha   90.00
_cell.angle_beta   90.00
_cell.angle_gamma   90.00
#
_symmetry.space_group_name_H-M   'P 1'
#
loop_
_entity.id
_entity.type
_entity.pdbx_description
1 polymer ?
#
loop_
_entity_poly.entity_id
_entity_poly.type
_entity_poly.pdbx_seq_one_letter_code
_entity_poly.pdbx_strand_id
1 'polypeptide(L)'
;MPYRATGDGQGRRTASLGGSVGESETRRSTIAQGNGMPPREALIVLCVINHPDLMQKHRDLFETLIFETAGLDKLRFHIIDYADRQIDPAAGLDKGGLTGHLDALGESALVEQLRQMPEALTMGFVRQDSALEIVEAGWLEVVGVHHTLKH
;
A
#
# COMPACT_ATOMS: atom_id res chain seq x y z
N MET A 1 31.87 54.91 -52.81
CA MET A 1 30.60 54.24 -52.38
C MET A 1 30.99 53.01 -51.57
N PRO A 2 30.71 52.94 -50.26
CA PRO A 2 31.31 51.96 -49.34
C PRO A 2 30.44 50.70 -49.14
N TYR A 3 31.07 49.53 -49.02
CA TYR A 3 30.43 48.35 -48.40
C TYR A 3 31.19 47.96 -47.12
N ARG A 4 30.58 48.42 -46.02
CA ARG A 4 30.46 47.86 -44.65
C ARG A 4 31.46 46.77 -44.20
N ALA A 5 32.26 47.14 -43.21
CA ALA A 5 32.84 46.23 -42.22
C ALA A 5 31.78 45.72 -41.24
N THR A 6 31.86 44.47 -40.79
CA THR A 6 31.67 44.09 -39.36
C THR A 6 32.34 42.73 -39.15
N GLY A 7 33.20 42.66 -38.14
CA GLY A 7 34.07 41.54 -37.86
C GLY A 7 33.50 40.44 -36.96
N ASP A 8 34.43 39.54 -36.72
CA ASP A 8 34.54 38.40 -35.81
C ASP A 8 33.80 38.47 -34.47
N GLY A 9 33.40 37.30 -33.95
CA GLY A 9 32.87 37.17 -32.59
C GLY A 9 32.39 35.76 -32.26
N GLN A 10 33.31 34.80 -32.25
CA GLN A 10 33.12 33.42 -31.83
C GLN A 10 32.64 33.31 -30.36
N GLY A 11 31.50 32.68 -30.13
CA GLY A 11 30.92 32.44 -28.81
C GLY A 11 30.21 31.09 -28.72
N ARG A 12 30.97 30.09 -28.25
CA ARG A 12 30.61 28.82 -27.57
C ARG A 12 29.10 28.71 -27.22
N ARG A 13 28.40 27.57 -27.37
CA ARG A 13 28.47 26.39 -26.47
C ARG A 13 27.50 25.30 -26.96
N THR A 14 28.03 24.08 -27.09
CA THR A 14 27.43 22.78 -26.72
C THR A 14 25.92 22.59 -26.92
N ALA A 15 25.53 21.92 -28.00
CA ALA A 15 24.26 21.21 -28.09
C ALA A 15 24.36 19.92 -27.24
N SER A 16 23.90 20.02 -26.00
CA SER A 16 23.74 18.87 -25.11
C SER A 16 22.57 18.02 -25.59
N LEU A 17 22.87 16.78 -25.99
CA LEU A 17 21.93 15.66 -25.97
C LEU A 17 21.39 15.53 -24.54
N GLY A 18 20.07 15.64 -24.39
CA GLY A 18 19.42 15.62 -23.09
C GLY A 18 17.90 15.69 -23.22
N GLY A 19 17.32 14.84 -24.06
CA GLY A 19 15.90 14.52 -23.97
C GLY A 19 15.72 13.60 -22.77
N SER A 20 15.31 14.18 -21.66
CA SER A 20 14.95 13.52 -20.41
C SER A 20 13.89 12.45 -20.65
N VAL A 21 14.34 11.20 -20.70
CA VAL A 21 13.54 10.05 -20.26
C VAL A 21 13.54 10.13 -18.74
N GLY A 22 12.37 10.32 -18.14
CA GLY A 22 12.21 10.28 -16.68
C GLY A 22 11.33 11.39 -16.11
N GLU A 23 10.13 11.60 -16.63
CA GLU A 23 9.10 12.39 -15.94
C GLU A 23 7.80 11.58 -15.87
N SER A 24 7.88 10.44 -15.17
CA SER A 24 6.71 9.66 -14.77
C SER A 24 6.79 9.25 -13.31
N GLU A 25 7.41 10.02 -12.40
CA GLU A 25 7.55 9.52 -11.02
C GLU A 25 7.55 10.55 -9.88
N THR A 26 6.90 11.71 -10.06
CA THR A 26 6.82 12.69 -8.95
C THR A 26 5.41 13.20 -8.63
N ARG A 27 4.36 12.57 -9.19
CA ARG A 27 2.95 12.81 -8.80
C ARG A 27 2.36 11.71 -7.89
N ARG A 28 3.18 10.99 -7.13
CA ARG A 28 2.69 10.09 -6.06
C ARG A 28 3.01 10.57 -4.64
N SER A 29 3.76 11.67 -4.51
CA SER A 29 4.23 12.16 -3.21
C SER A 29 3.29 13.11 -2.48
N THR A 30 2.01 13.17 -2.87
CA THR A 30 0.99 14.01 -2.21
C THR A 30 -0.29 13.25 -1.87
N ILE A 31 -0.15 11.99 -1.43
CA ILE A 31 -1.17 11.42 -0.54
C ILE A 31 -0.92 11.93 0.88
N ALA A 32 -1.61 13.03 1.15
CA ALA A 32 -1.86 13.70 2.41
C ALA A 32 -1.54 12.90 3.70
N GLN A 33 -0.56 13.39 4.44
CA GLN A 33 -0.68 13.77 5.86
C GLN A 33 -1.68 12.97 6.72
N GLY A 34 -1.27 11.78 7.19
CA GLY A 34 -1.94 11.03 8.24
C GLY A 34 -0.92 10.32 9.14
N ASN A 35 -0.75 10.78 10.39
CA ASN A 35 -0.06 10.12 11.52
C ASN A 35 1.32 9.44 11.32
N GLY A 36 2.00 9.61 10.19
CA GLY A 36 3.25 8.90 9.89
C GLY A 36 3.07 7.44 9.45
N MET A 37 1.83 7.00 9.24
CA MET A 37 1.51 5.65 8.74
C MET A 37 1.15 5.73 7.25
N PRO A 38 1.84 4.99 6.36
CA PRO A 38 1.52 4.98 4.95
C PRO A 38 0.14 4.32 4.72
N PRO A 39 -0.79 5.00 4.06
CA PRO A 39 -2.18 4.53 3.95
C PRO A 39 -2.28 3.23 3.15
N ARG A 40 -1.35 2.95 2.24
CA ARG A 40 -1.29 1.65 1.55
C ARG A 40 -1.10 0.49 2.51
N GLU A 41 -0.16 0.59 3.46
CA GLU A 41 0.08 -0.47 4.44
C GLU A 41 -1.15 -0.68 5.33
N ALA A 42 -1.74 0.43 5.77
CA ALA A 42 -2.97 0.43 6.56
C ALA A 42 -4.12 -0.29 5.83
N LEU A 43 -4.31 0.01 4.55
CA LEU A 43 -5.34 -0.60 3.70
C LEU A 43 -5.12 -2.10 3.48
N ILE A 44 -3.87 -2.52 3.26
CA ILE A 44 -3.53 -3.94 3.11
C ILE A 44 -3.94 -4.72 4.36
N VAL A 45 -3.54 -4.24 5.55
CA VAL A 45 -3.84 -4.90 6.82
C VAL A 45 -5.34 -4.85 7.13
N LEU A 46 -5.98 -3.70 6.97
CA LEU A 46 -7.42 -3.54 7.23
C LEU A 46 -8.28 -4.43 6.32
N CYS A 47 -7.88 -4.58 5.06
CA CYS A 47 -8.57 -5.46 4.11
C CYS A 47 -8.58 -6.91 4.61
N VAL A 48 -7.43 -7.42 5.08
CA VAL A 48 -7.32 -8.77 5.64
C VAL A 48 -8.12 -8.91 6.94
N ILE A 49 -8.14 -7.89 7.80
CA ILE A 49 -8.96 -7.90 9.01
C ILE A 49 -10.46 -7.98 8.66
N ASN A 50 -10.90 -7.27 7.63
CA ASN A 50 -12.30 -7.27 7.20
C ASN A 50 -12.68 -8.54 6.43
N HIS A 51 -11.73 -9.11 5.68
CA HIS A 51 -11.90 -10.26 4.80
C HIS A 51 -10.78 -11.28 5.04
N PRO A 52 -10.82 -12.00 6.17
CA PRO A 52 -9.73 -12.91 6.55
C PRO A 52 -9.68 -14.16 5.65
N ASP A 53 -10.72 -14.40 4.86
CA ASP A 53 -10.74 -15.37 3.74
C ASP A 53 -9.56 -15.20 2.77
N LEU A 54 -9.04 -13.98 2.63
CA LEU A 54 -7.85 -13.71 1.82
C LEU A 54 -6.64 -14.53 2.30
N MET A 55 -6.56 -14.85 3.59
CA MET A 55 -5.48 -15.66 4.14
C MET A 55 -5.52 -17.11 3.69
N GLN A 56 -6.66 -17.62 3.21
CA GLN A 56 -6.69 -18.98 2.68
C GLN A 56 -5.90 -19.12 1.38
N LYS A 57 -5.91 -18.08 0.54
CA LYS A 57 -5.27 -18.11 -0.78
C LYS A 57 -3.95 -17.38 -0.84
N HIS A 58 -3.81 -16.30 -0.05
CA HIS A 58 -2.71 -15.35 -0.14
C HIS A 58 -1.91 -15.22 1.16
N ARG A 59 -1.91 -16.25 2.02
CA ARG A 59 -1.11 -16.29 3.27
C ARG A 59 0.35 -15.99 3.01
N ASP A 60 1.00 -16.78 2.13
CA ASP A 60 2.42 -16.65 1.83
C ASP A 60 2.75 -15.24 1.36
N LEU A 61 1.92 -14.70 0.47
CA LEU A 61 2.09 -13.36 -0.03
C LEU A 61 1.98 -12.32 1.08
N PHE A 62 1.04 -12.47 2.01
CA PHE A 62 0.89 -11.55 3.15
C PHE A 62 2.04 -11.67 4.15
N GLU A 63 2.60 -12.87 4.32
CA GLU A 63 3.78 -13.12 5.15
C GLU A 63 5.05 -12.45 4.59
N THR A 64 5.20 -12.35 3.28
CA THR A 64 6.36 -11.69 2.67
C THR A 64 6.27 -10.16 2.67
N LEU A 65 5.11 -9.58 3.02
CA LEU A 65 4.97 -8.12 3.07
C LEU A 65 5.77 -7.51 4.21
N ILE A 66 6.60 -6.54 3.84
CA ILE A 66 7.38 -5.74 4.77
C ILE A 66 6.63 -4.43 5.03
N PHE A 67 6.26 -4.17 6.28
CA PHE A 67 5.65 -2.93 6.71
C PHE A 67 6.67 -2.01 7.40
N GLU A 68 6.67 -0.71 7.08
CA GLU A 68 7.55 0.28 7.75
C GLU A 68 7.02 0.62 9.13
N THR A 69 5.70 0.58 9.29
CA THR A 69 5.07 0.89 10.56
C THR A 69 5.10 -0.32 11.48
N ALA A 70 5.86 -0.22 12.58
CA ALA A 70 5.98 -1.32 13.55
C ALA A 70 4.62 -1.81 14.09
N GLY A 71 3.64 -0.93 14.26
CA GLY A 71 2.28 -1.31 14.66
C GLY A 71 1.54 -2.16 13.61
N LEU A 72 1.78 -1.90 12.32
CA LEU A 72 1.17 -2.69 11.24
C LEU A 72 1.88 -4.03 11.06
N ASP A 73 3.20 -4.07 11.21
CA ASP A 73 3.94 -5.33 11.20
C ASP A 73 3.54 -6.23 12.39
N LYS A 74 3.32 -5.63 13.56
CA LYS A 74 2.80 -6.35 14.72
C LYS A 74 1.39 -6.91 14.47
N LEU A 75 0.48 -6.10 13.91
CA LEU A 75 -0.85 -6.58 13.49
C LEU A 75 -0.76 -7.72 12.47
N ARG A 76 0.11 -7.60 11.47
CA ARG A 76 0.38 -8.65 10.48
C ARG A 76 0.78 -9.95 11.16
N PHE A 77 1.72 -9.89 12.11
CA PHE A 77 2.17 -11.06 12.86
C PHE A 77 1.03 -11.71 13.64
N HIS A 78 0.20 -10.91 14.34
CA HIS A 78 -0.96 -11.43 15.07
C HIS A 78 -2.03 -12.06 14.17
N ILE A 79 -2.26 -11.49 12.98
CA ILE A 79 -3.18 -12.06 11.99
C ILE A 79 -2.65 -13.41 11.50
N ILE A 80 -1.36 -13.51 11.18
CA ILE A 80 -0.73 -14.75 10.73
C ILE A 80 -0.75 -15.80 11.85
N ASP A 81 -0.38 -15.43 13.08
CA ASP A 81 -0.43 -16.32 14.25
C ASP A 81 -1.85 -16.84 14.51
N TYR A 82 -2.88 -15.99 14.40
CA TYR A 82 -4.27 -16.42 14.49
C TYR A 82 -4.66 -17.37 13.35
N ALA A 83 -4.25 -17.08 12.12
CA ALA A 83 -4.51 -17.93 10.95
C ALA A 83 -3.85 -19.30 11.08
N ASP A 84 -2.61 -19.36 11.57
CA ASP A 84 -1.83 -20.58 11.76
C ASP A 84 -2.42 -21.50 12.85
N ARG A 85 -3.02 -20.89 13.88
CA ARG A 85 -3.73 -21.59 14.95
C ARG A 85 -5.08 -22.17 14.52
N GLN A 86 -5.61 -21.80 13.36
CA GLN A 86 -6.85 -22.38 12.87
C GLN A 86 -6.62 -23.81 12.38
N ILE A 87 -7.28 -24.74 13.06
CA ILE A 87 -7.13 -26.18 12.84
C ILE A 87 -7.81 -26.61 11.52
N ASP A 88 -8.87 -25.92 11.13
CA ASP A 88 -9.63 -26.22 9.92
C ASP A 88 -9.51 -25.08 8.89
N PRO A 89 -8.60 -25.19 7.91
CA PRO A 89 -8.47 -24.19 6.87
C PRO A 89 -9.64 -24.19 5.89
N ALA A 90 -10.49 -25.24 5.86
CA ALA A 90 -11.63 -25.34 4.93
C ALA A 90 -12.89 -24.63 5.46
N ALA A 91 -12.98 -24.41 6.78
CA ALA A 91 -14.05 -23.66 7.42
C ALA A 91 -13.98 -22.14 7.18
N GLY A 92 -12.85 -21.65 6.65
CA GLY A 92 -12.56 -20.23 6.50
C GLY A 92 -12.21 -19.56 7.84
N LEU A 93 -11.53 -18.41 7.76
CA LEU A 93 -11.20 -17.66 8.97
C LEU A 93 -12.43 -16.87 9.44
N ASP A 94 -12.85 -17.09 10.68
CA ASP A 94 -13.94 -16.32 11.26
C ASP A 94 -13.49 -14.87 11.54
N LYS A 95 -14.14 -13.91 10.87
CA LYS A 95 -13.90 -12.46 11.06
C LYS A 95 -14.16 -12.03 12.50
N GLY A 96 -15.21 -12.57 13.12
CA GLY A 96 -15.57 -12.27 14.52
C GLY A 96 -14.47 -12.69 15.47
N GLY A 97 -13.95 -13.91 15.31
CA GLY A 97 -12.87 -14.48 16.09
C GLY A 97 -11.55 -13.76 15.88
N LEU A 98 -11.19 -13.37 14.65
CA LEU A 98 -10.00 -12.56 14.41
C LEU A 98 -10.11 -11.19 15.09
N THR A 99 -11.24 -10.51 14.95
CA THR A 99 -11.45 -9.19 15.57
C THR A 99 -11.42 -9.30 17.09
N GLY A 100 -12.04 -10.34 17.67
CA GLY A 100 -11.99 -10.61 19.11
C GLY A 100 -10.59 -10.99 19.60
N HIS A 101 -9.80 -11.70 18.79
CA HIS A 101 -8.41 -11.99 19.10
C HIS A 101 -7.55 -10.72 19.16
N LEU A 102 -7.70 -9.83 18.18
CA LEU A 102 -7.01 -8.53 18.14
C LEU A 102 -7.44 -7.62 19.30
N ASP A 103 -8.72 -7.66 19.68
CA ASP A 103 -9.22 -6.95 20.87
C ASP A 103 -8.61 -7.48 22.17
N ALA A 104 -8.53 -8.81 22.33
CA ALA A 104 -7.90 -9.44 23.49
C ALA A 104 -6.40 -9.09 23.62
N LEU A 105 -5.74 -8.77 22.51
CA LEU A 105 -4.34 -8.32 22.46
C LEU A 105 -4.18 -6.81 22.72
N GLY A 106 -5.29 -6.06 22.84
CA GLY A 106 -5.29 -4.61 23.05
C GLY A 106 -5.04 -3.80 21.76
N GLU A 107 -5.16 -4.42 20.58
CA GLU A 107 -4.91 -3.77 19.29
C GLU A 107 -6.19 -3.13 18.70
N SER A 108 -7.33 -3.21 19.40
CA SER A 108 -8.62 -2.69 18.93
C SER A 108 -8.61 -1.20 18.64
N ALA A 109 -7.85 -0.40 19.40
CA ALA A 109 -7.68 1.04 19.12
C ALA A 109 -6.99 1.30 17.77
N LEU A 110 -5.99 0.47 17.42
CA LEU A 110 -5.28 0.59 16.14
C LEU A 110 -6.19 0.16 14.99
N VAL A 111 -6.94 -0.94 15.16
CA VAL A 111 -7.91 -1.40 14.17
C VAL A 111 -9.02 -0.36 13.93
N GLU A 112 -9.54 0.26 14.97
CA GLU A 112 -10.53 1.34 14.84
C GLU A 112 -9.91 2.56 14.13
N GLN A 113 -8.68 2.94 14.47
CA GLN A 113 -7.98 4.02 13.77
C GLN A 113 -7.89 3.74 12.26
N LEU A 114 -7.55 2.49 11.86
CA LEU A 114 -7.50 2.08 10.45
C LEU A 114 -8.88 2.20 9.79
N ARG A 115 -9.95 1.78 10.47
CA ARG A 115 -11.34 1.89 9.97
C ARG A 115 -11.79 3.32 9.76
N GLN A 116 -11.33 4.26 10.59
CA GLN A 116 -11.66 5.68 10.50
C GLN A 116 -10.82 6.44 9.46
N MET A 117 -9.86 5.80 8.78
CA MET A 117 -9.05 6.48 7.77
C MET A 117 -9.90 6.93 6.57
N PRO A 118 -9.72 8.15 6.06
CA PRO A 118 -10.47 8.64 4.89
C PRO A 118 -10.27 7.73 3.67
N GLU A 119 -9.06 7.22 3.47
CA GLU A 119 -8.71 6.27 2.41
C GLU A 119 -9.49 4.95 2.53
N ALA A 120 -9.68 4.43 3.75
CA ALA A 120 -10.47 3.22 3.99
C ALA A 120 -11.98 3.46 3.73
N LEU A 121 -12.47 4.65 4.05
CA LEU A 121 -13.87 5.03 3.82
C LEU A 121 -14.19 5.28 2.34
N THR A 122 -13.20 5.69 1.56
CA THR A 122 -13.35 5.99 0.12
C THR A 122 -13.13 4.78 -0.78
N MET A 123 -12.37 3.77 -0.35
CA MET A 123 -12.10 2.57 -1.14
C MET A 123 -13.15 1.48 -0.93
N GLY A 124 -13.92 1.19 -1.98
CA GLY A 124 -14.98 0.17 -1.96
C GLY A 124 -14.50 -1.22 -1.57
N PHE A 125 -13.34 -1.67 -2.06
CA PHE A 125 -12.83 -3.04 -1.84
C PHE A 125 -12.40 -3.31 -0.37
N VAL A 126 -12.24 -2.28 0.45
CA VAL A 126 -11.85 -2.40 1.87
C VAL A 126 -13.09 -2.57 2.76
N ARG A 127 -14.27 -2.23 2.24
CA ARG A 127 -15.53 -2.32 2.97
C ARG A 127 -15.86 -3.79 3.25
N GLN A 128 -16.36 -4.01 4.45
CA GLN A 128 -16.82 -5.31 4.93
C GLN A 128 -18.00 -5.91 4.18
N ASP A 129 -18.70 -5.12 3.35
CA ASP A 129 -19.87 -5.56 2.55
C ASP A 129 -19.49 -5.92 1.11
N SER A 130 -18.21 -5.75 0.74
CA SER A 130 -17.76 -5.97 -0.64
C SER A 130 -17.58 -7.45 -0.95
N ALA A 131 -17.93 -7.84 -2.17
CA ALA A 131 -17.75 -9.21 -2.65
C ALA A 131 -16.27 -9.61 -2.67
N LEU A 132 -15.96 -10.83 -2.22
CA LEU A 132 -14.59 -11.32 -2.08
C LEU A 132 -13.76 -11.19 -3.37
N GLU A 133 -14.37 -11.37 -4.55
CA GLU A 133 -13.69 -11.19 -5.84
C GLU A 133 -13.18 -9.76 -6.07
N ILE A 134 -13.96 -8.74 -5.69
CA ILE A 134 -13.60 -7.32 -5.81
C ILE A 134 -12.57 -6.95 -4.77
N VAL A 135 -12.74 -7.47 -3.55
CA VAL A 135 -11.81 -7.33 -2.43
C VAL A 135 -10.44 -7.88 -2.80
N GLU A 136 -10.40 -9.13 -3.30
CA GLU A 136 -9.17 -9.83 -3.69
C GLU A 136 -8.45 -9.10 -4.82
N ALA A 137 -9.16 -8.69 -5.87
CA ALA A 137 -8.57 -7.94 -6.99
C ALA A 137 -7.98 -6.58 -6.54
N GLY A 138 -8.73 -5.81 -5.75
CA GLY A 138 -8.27 -4.52 -5.22
C GLY A 138 -7.09 -4.68 -4.25
N TRP A 139 -7.12 -5.72 -3.41
CA TRP A 139 -6.04 -6.01 -2.49
C TRP A 139 -4.75 -6.40 -3.21
N LEU A 140 -4.82 -7.28 -4.22
CA LEU A 140 -3.67 -7.67 -5.03
C LEU A 140 -3.05 -6.49 -5.77
N GLU A 141 -3.85 -5.54 -6.25
CA GLU A 141 -3.33 -4.32 -6.87
C GLU A 141 -2.53 -3.49 -5.86
N VAL A 142 -3.07 -3.23 -4.67
CA VAL A 142 -2.39 -2.44 -3.63
C VAL A 142 -1.12 -3.13 -3.15
N VAL A 143 -1.19 -4.43 -2.92
CA VAL A 143 -0.04 -5.29 -2.59
C VAL A 143 1.03 -5.24 -3.66
N GLY A 144 0.65 -5.38 -4.94
CA GLY A 144 1.60 -5.38 -6.05
C GLY A 144 2.33 -4.05 -6.17
N VAL A 145 1.61 -2.94 -5.97
CA VAL A 145 2.23 -1.60 -5.91
C VAL A 145 3.14 -1.47 -4.69
N HIS A 146 2.76 -2.01 -3.53
CA HIS A 146 3.59 -1.98 -2.33
C HIS A 146 4.89 -2.78 -2.51
N HIS A 147 4.80 -3.98 -3.09
CA HIS A 147 5.94 -4.86 -3.34
C HIS A 147 6.91 -4.28 -4.38
N THR A 148 6.40 -3.63 -5.44
CA THR A 148 7.24 -3.02 -6.48
C THR A 148 7.96 -1.77 -6.02
N LEU A 149 7.40 -1.01 -5.08
CA LEU A 149 8.02 0.21 -4.53
C LEU A 149 9.10 -0.06 -3.48
N LYS A 150 9.17 -1.27 -2.94
CA LYS A 150 10.15 -1.65 -1.91
C LYS A 150 11.31 -2.51 -2.43
N HIS A 151 11.50 -2.53 -3.75
CA HIS A 151 12.49 -3.34 -4.45
C HIS A 151 13.65 -2.52 -5.01
#